data_AF-A0A849T4M1-F1
#
_entry.id   AF-A0A849T4M1-F1
#
_cell.length_a   1.000
_cell.length_b   1.000
_cell.length_c   1.000
_cell.angle_alpha   90.00
_cell.angle_beta   90.00
_cell.angle_gamma   90.00
#
_symmetry.space_group_name_H-M   'P 1'
#
loop_
_entity.id
_entity.type
_entity.pdbx_description
1 polymer ?
#
loop_
_entity_poly.entity_id
_entity_poly.type
_entity_poly.pdbx_seq_one_letter_code
_entity_poly.pdbx_strand_id
1 'polypeptide(L)' 'MITIDDVKKLSAKEVQKKLFELKKDLLTLKIQSSVSGAEKPHRKQILKKDVARLLTFSKLLSK' A
#
# COMPACT_ATOMS: atom_id res chain seq x y z
N MET A 1 8.10 4.67 -0.10
CA MET A 1 7.34 5.40 0.92
C MET A 1 6.65 6.52 0.18
N ILE A 2 5.33 6.47 0.10
CA ILE A 2 4.54 7.47 -0.60
C ILE A 2 4.36 8.68 0.32
N THR A 3 4.70 9.86 -0.19
CA THR A 3 4.45 11.15 0.46
C THR A 3 2.99 11.52 0.34
N ILE A 4 2.43 12.16 1.37
CA ILE A 4 1.00 12.52 1.43
C ILE A 4 0.61 13.47 0.29
N ASP A 5 1.57 14.26 -0.20
CA ASP A 5 1.38 15.18 -1.33
C ASP A 5 1.06 14.46 -2.65
N ASP A 6 1.67 13.29 -2.89
CA ASP A 6 1.40 12.46 -4.07
C ASP A 6 0.03 11.79 -4.00
N VAL A 7 -0.41 11.38 -2.79
CA VAL A 7 -1.74 10.80 -2.60
C VAL A 7 -2.83 11.83 -2.85
N LYS A 8 -2.56 13.10 -2.50
CA LYS A 8 -3.49 14.21 -2.67
C LYS A 8 -3.72 14.61 -4.13
N LYS A 9 -2.75 14.35 -5.01
CA LYS A 9 -2.83 14.61 -6.45
C LYS A 9 -3.51 13.49 -7.25
N LEU A 10 -3.70 12.30 -6.66
CA LEU A 10 -4.26 11.14 -7.35
C LEU A 10 -5.79 11.11 -7.23
N SER A 11 -6.47 10.83 -8.35
CA SER A 11 -7.93 10.67 -8.39
C SER A 11 -8.39 9.41 -7.62
N ALA A 12 -9.63 9.41 -7.11
CA ALA A 12 -10.20 8.30 -6.34
C ALA A 12 -10.05 6.92 -7.02
N LYS A 13 -10.15 6.88 -8.36
CA LYS A 13 -9.95 5.67 -9.16
C LYS A 13 -8.49 5.20 -9.19
N GLU A 14 -7.54 6.12 -9.26
CA GLU A 14 -6.11 5.80 -9.27
C GLU A 14 -5.62 5.34 -7.90
N VAL A 15 -6.16 5.92 -6.83
CA VAL A 15 -5.92 5.49 -5.45
C VAL A 15 -6.34 4.03 -5.27
N GLN A 16 -7.54 3.65 -5.73
CA GLN A 16 -8.01 2.26 -5.64
C GLN A 16 -7.14 1.29 -6.47
N LYS A 17 -6.71 1.70 -7.66
CA LYS A 17 -5.86 0.88 -8.52
C LYS A 17 -4.50 0.60 -7.87
N LYS A 18 -3.83 1.65 -7.34
CA LYS A 18 -2.58 1.52 -6.58
C LYS A 18 -2.76 0.68 -5.31
N LEU A 19 -3.89 0.80 -4.63
CA LEU A 19 -4.20 0.03 -3.43
C LEU A 19 -4.31 -1.47 -3.75
N PHE A 20 -4.87 -1.82 -4.90
CA PHE A 20 -4.96 -3.21 -5.36
C PHE A 20 -3.57 -3.79 -5.70
N GLU A 21 -2.72 -3.00 -6.36
CA GLU A 21 -1.33 -3.40 -6.66
C GLU A 21 -0.50 -3.57 -5.38
N LEU A 22 -0.57 -2.61 -4.45
CA LEU A 22 0.14 -2.69 -3.16
C LEU A 22 -0.31 -3.89 -2.32
N LYS A 23 -1.60 -4.27 -2.36
CA LYS A 23 -2.11 -5.48 -1.70
C LYS A 23 -1.57 -6.76 -2.34
N LYS A 24 -1.46 -6.81 -3.68
CA LYS A 24 -0.85 -7.95 -4.38
C LYS A 24 0.62 -8.09 -4.00
N ASP A 25 1.38 -7.00 -3.98
CA ASP A 25 2.77 -6.99 -3.53
C ASP A 25 2.93 -7.51 -2.10
N LEU A 26 2.02 -7.12 -1.21
CA LEU A 26 2.00 -7.57 0.18
C LEU A 26 1.71 -9.08 0.29
N LEU A 27 0.83 -9.61 -0.56
CA LEU A 27 0.52 -11.04 -0.64
C LEU A 27 1.72 -11.84 -1.18
N THR A 28 2.35 -11.37 -2.26
CA THR A 28 3.57 -11.97 -2.82
C THR A 28 4.70 -11.98 -1.80
N LEU A 29 4.91 -10.88 -1.07
CA LEU A 29 5.88 -10.82 0.03
C LEU A 29 5.55 -11.81 1.15
N LYS A 30 4.27 -12.03 1.47
CA LYS A 30 3.85 -13.00 2.48
C LYS A 30 4.14 -14.43 2.03
N ILE A 31 3.85 -14.75 0.77
CA ILE A 31 4.15 -16.06 0.17
C ILE A 31 5.66 -16.27 0.10
N GLN A 32 6.44 -15.30 -0.38
CA GLN A 32 7.90 -15.37 -0.40
C GLN A 32 8.48 -15.56 1.01
N SER A 33 7.96 -14.85 2.00
CA SER A 33 8.36 -15.02 3.41
C SER A 33 8.14 -16.45 3.88
N SER A 34 6.99 -17.05 3.53
CA SER A 34 6.67 -18.44 3.88
C SER A 34 7.49 -19.47 3.09
N VAL A 35 7.83 -19.21 1.83
CA VAL A 35 8.52 -20.16 0.94
C VAL A 35 10.03 -20.12 1.11
N SER A 36 10.62 -18.93 1.29
CA SER A 36 12.08 -18.74 1.25
C SER A 36 12.71 -18.39 2.60
N GLY A 37 11.91 -18.18 3.66
CA GLY A 37 12.41 -17.76 4.99
C GLY A 37 13.06 -16.37 5.02
N ALA A 38 13.26 -15.73 3.87
CA ALA A 38 13.83 -14.40 3.73
C ALA A 38 12.76 -13.34 3.97
N GLU A 39 12.51 -13.02 5.25
CA GLU A 39 11.65 -11.90 5.61
C GLU A 39 12.37 -10.57 5.38
N LYS A 40 11.78 -9.69 4.56
CA LYS A 40 12.15 -8.27 4.46
C LYS A 40 11.17 -7.42 5.29
N PRO A 41 11.30 -7.40 6.64
CA PRO A 41 10.32 -6.76 7.53
C PRO A 41 10.16 -5.27 7.26
N HIS A 42 11.23 -4.60 6.84
CA HIS A 42 11.23 -3.18 6.49
C HIS A 42 10.27 -2.86 5.33
N ARG A 43 10.28 -3.68 4.26
CA ARG A 43 9.36 -3.49 3.12
C ARG A 43 7.90 -3.72 3.50
N LYS A 44 7.64 -4.71 4.35
CA LYS A 44 6.29 -5.01 4.87
C LYS A 44 5.72 -3.85 5.69
N GLN A 45 6.54 -3.21 6.53
CA GLN A 45 6.11 -2.03 7.30
C GLN A 45 5.83 -0.82 6.40
N ILE A 46 6.68 -0.55 5.41
CA ILE A 46 6.47 0.55 4.45
C ILE A 46 5.19 0.34 3.65
N LEU A 47 5.00 -0.87 3.10
CA LEU A 47 3.79 -1.23 2.33
C LEU A 47 2.52 -1.07 3.16
N LYS A 48 2.53 -1.52 4.44
CA LYS A 48 1.40 -1.32 5.35
C LYS A 48 1.10 0.16 5.60
N LYS A 49 2.13 0.98 5.83
CA LYS A 49 1.97 2.43 6.03
C LYS A 49 1.43 3.12 4.78
N ASP A 50 1.89 2.73 3.59
CA ASP A 50 1.43 3.30 2.33
C ASP A 50 -0.04 2.90 2.04
N VAL A 51 -0.44 1.66 2.32
CA VAL A 51 -1.86 1.23 2.23
C VAL A 51 -2.75 1.99 3.21
N ALA A 52 -2.30 2.19 4.46
CA ALA A 52 -3.07 2.92 5.46
C ALA A 52 -3.32 4.38 5.03
N ARG A 53 -2.29 5.06 4.50
CA ARG A 53 -2.42 6.43 3.97
C ARG A 53 -3.42 6.53 2.83
N LEU A 54 -3.37 5.59 1.87
CA LEU A 54 -4.32 5.56 0.75
C LEU A 54 -5.76 5.34 1.21
N LEU A 55 -5.98 4.47 2.20
CA LEU A 55 -7.30 4.25 2.80
C LEU A 55 -7.82 5.48 3.53
N THR A 56 -6.99 6.15 4.33
CA THR A 56 -7.36 7.39 5.03
C THR A 56 -7.74 8.48 4.03
N PHE A 57 -7.00 8.63 2.94
CA PHE A 57 -7.30 9.61 1.91
C PHE A 57 -8.59 9.29 1.16
N SER A 58 -8.81 8.02 0.79
CA SER A 58 -10.07 7.56 0.20
C SER A 58 -11.28 7.86 1.09
N LYS A 59 -11.11 7.78 2.42
CA LYS A 59 -12.18 8.10 3.38
C LYS A 59 -12.41 9.62 3.52
N LEU A 60 -11.35 10.42 3.45
CA LEU A 60 -11.42 11.88 3.47
C LEU A 60 -12.10 12.46 2.24
N LEU A 61 -11.88 11.87 1.06
CA LEU A 61 -12.46 12.36 -0.20
C LEU A 61 -13.97 12.10 -0.34
N SER A 62 -14.53 11.23 0.51
CA SER A 62 -15.93 10.81 0.48
C SER A 62 -16.79 11.52 1.54
N LYS A 63 -16.26 12.55 2.22
CA LYS A 63 -16.90 13.30 3.29
C LYS A 63 -17.02 14.77 2.91
#